data_AF-A0A7C3JZP6-F1
#
_entry.id   AF-A0A7C3JZP6-F1
#
_cell.length_a   1.000
_cell.length_b   1.000
_cell.length_c   1.000
_cell.angle_alpha   90.00
_cell.angle_beta   90.00
_cell.angle_gamma   90.00
#
_symmetry.space_group_name_H-M   'P 1'
#
loop_
_entity.id
_entity.type
_entity.pdbx_description
1 polymer ?
#
loop_
_entity_poly.entity_id
_entity_poly.type
_entity_poly.pdbx_seq_one_letter_code
_entity_poly.pdbx_strand_id
1 'polypeptide(L)'
;IVDDDIEADDLPRVWWALGTRYNPARGTQIINRGRSTPLDPSLGSDDNKFITSRIILDATIPFEWKVKPTEIKLSESVLAKVKSRWKEYGFED
;
A
#
# COMPACT_ATOMS: atom_id res chain seq x y z
N ILE A 1 1.51 5.49 -0.95
CA ILE A 1 0.08 5.83 -1.09
C ILE A 1 -0.59 4.62 -1.70
N VAL A 2 -1.69 4.16 -1.12
CA VAL A 2 -2.53 3.05 -1.59
C VAL A 2 -3.98 3.53 -1.62
N ASP A 3 -4.83 2.85 -2.37
CA ASP A 3 -6.28 3.13 -2.39
C ASP A 3 -6.95 2.66 -1.09
N ASP A 4 -8.20 3.06 -0.90
CA ASP A 4 -9.02 2.82 0.30
C ASP A 4 -9.44 1.35 0.51
N ASP A 5 -9.24 0.49 -0.48
CA ASP A 5 -9.46 -0.96 -0.35
C ASP A 5 -8.38 -1.67 0.51
N ILE A 6 -7.33 -0.94 0.90
CA ILE A 6 -6.19 -1.43 1.66
C ILE A 6 -6.01 -0.59 2.92
N GLU A 7 -6.17 -1.23 4.08
CA GLU A 7 -5.87 -0.61 5.37
C GLU A 7 -4.37 -0.31 5.48
N ALA A 8 -4.05 0.88 6.01
CA ALA A 8 -2.66 1.38 6.03
C ALA A 8 -1.74 0.58 6.96
N ASP A 9 -2.30 -0.15 7.93
CA ASP A 9 -1.59 -1.02 8.87
C ASP A 9 -1.53 -2.49 8.42
N ASP A 10 -2.22 -2.88 7.33
CA ASP A 10 -2.08 -4.18 6.68
C ASP A 10 -0.86 -4.19 5.76
N LEU A 11 0.32 -4.33 6.36
CA LEU A 11 1.59 -4.36 5.63
C LEU A 11 1.62 -5.38 4.48
N PRO A 12 1.15 -6.64 4.64
CA PRO A 12 1.06 -7.58 3.53
C PRO A 12 0.29 -7.04 2.32
N ARG A 13 -0.87 -6.41 2.52
CA ARG A 13 -1.65 -5.84 1.41
C ARG A 13 -1.02 -4.57 0.83
N VAL A 14 -0.37 -3.74 1.66
CA VAL A 14 0.42 -2.60 1.18
C VAL A 14 1.55 -3.06 0.26
N TRP A 15 2.28 -4.12 0.62
CA TRP A 15 3.32 -4.70 -0.22
C TRP A 15 2.76 -5.28 -1.52
N TRP A 16 1.61 -5.93 -1.49
CA TRP A 16 0.92 -6.39 -2.68
C TRP A 16 0.57 -5.23 -3.62
N ALA A 17 0.08 -4.10 -3.09
CA ALA A 17 -0.22 -2.91 -3.89
C ALA A 17 1.04 -2.35 -4.57
N LEU A 18 2.14 -2.23 -3.83
CA LEU A 18 3.43 -1.83 -4.37
C LEU A 18 3.96 -2.83 -5.41
N GLY A 19 3.68 -4.12 -5.28
CA GLY A 19 4.09 -5.13 -6.26
C GLY A 19 3.27 -5.15 -7.55
N THR A 20 2.01 -4.71 -7.51
CA THR A 20 1.04 -4.94 -8.60
C THR A 20 0.46 -3.68 -9.24
N ARG A 21 0.38 -2.56 -8.50
CA ARG A 21 -0.21 -1.30 -8.98
C ARG A 21 0.84 -0.22 -9.28
N TYR A 22 1.93 -0.22 -8.52
CA TYR A 22 2.98 0.79 -8.61
C TYR A 22 3.72 0.71 -9.95
N ASN A 23 3.77 1.85 -10.64
CA ASN A 23 4.64 2.04 -11.80
C ASN A 23 5.69 3.09 -11.44
N PRO A 24 6.99 2.74 -11.41
CA PRO A 24 8.05 3.64 -11.00
C PRO A 24 8.10 4.96 -11.78
N ALA A 25 7.86 4.94 -13.10
CA ALA A 25 8.01 6.13 -13.93
C ALA A 25 7.01 7.24 -13.59
N ARG A 26 5.78 6.88 -13.18
CA ARG A 26 4.73 7.86 -12.84
C ARG A 26 4.48 7.99 -11.33
N GLY A 27 4.75 6.93 -10.56
CA GLY A 27 4.39 6.83 -9.15
C GLY A 27 5.54 7.14 -8.19
N THR A 28 6.76 7.39 -8.69
CA THR A 28 7.87 7.83 -7.85
C THR A 28 7.93 9.35 -7.80
N GLN A 29 7.89 9.91 -6.59
CA GLN A 29 8.33 11.29 -6.37
C GLN A 29 9.48 11.27 -5.35
N ILE A 30 10.63 11.83 -5.75
CA ILE A 30 11.75 12.06 -4.84
C ILE A 30 11.70 13.50 -4.35
N ILE A 31 11.78 13.69 -3.04
CA ILE A 31 11.93 14.99 -2.40
C ILE A 31 13.36 15.08 -1.89
N ASN A 32 14.19 15.90 -2.54
CA ASN A 32 15.64 15.94 -2.30
C ASN A 32 16.04 16.59 -0.96
N ARG A 33 15.15 17.32 -0.30
CA ARG A 33 15.45 18.11 0.90
C ARG A 33 14.38 17.95 1.99
N GLY A 34 14.12 16.72 2.39
CA GLY A 34 13.24 16.39 3.51
C GLY A 34 13.94 16.54 4.86
N ARG A 35 13.16 16.80 5.92
CA ARG A 35 13.66 16.80 7.31
C ARG A 35 14.14 15.40 7.68
N SER A 36 15.32 15.31 8.29
CA SER A 36 15.82 14.10 8.96
C SER A 36 16.15 14.35 10.43
N THR A 37 16.63 13.32 11.11
CA THR A 37 17.10 13.36 12.50
C THR A 37 18.52 12.80 12.60
N PRO A 38 19.29 13.16 13.65
CA PRO A 38 20.61 12.58 13.89
C PRO A 38 20.66 11.07 14.04
N LEU A 39 19.52 10.41 14.23
CA LEU A 39 19.40 8.95 14.36
C LEU A 39 19.25 8.23 13.02
N ASP A 40 19.14 8.95 11.90
CA ASP A 40 19.00 8.36 10.57
C ASP A 40 20.29 7.59 10.17
N PRO A 41 20.23 6.26 10.06
CA PRO A 41 21.40 5.45 9.75
C PRO A 41 21.77 5.48 8.26
N SER A 42 20.93 6.06 7.40
CA SER A 42 21.20 6.17 5.96
C SER A 42 22.17 7.30 5.60
N LEU A 43 22.43 8.22 6.54
CA LEU A 43 23.36 9.35 6.37
C LEU A 43 24.73 9.01 6.98
N GLY A 44 25.82 9.36 6.30
CA GLY A 44 27.19 9.19 6.79
C GLY A 44 27.49 10.03 8.03
N SER A 45 28.65 9.80 8.67
CA SER A 45 29.10 10.58 9.83
C SER A 45 29.32 12.06 9.50
N ASP A 46 29.76 12.33 8.26
CA ASP A 46 30.19 13.65 7.80
C ASP A 46 29.08 14.41 7.06
N ASP A 47 27.92 13.77 6.86
CA ASP A 47 26.77 14.36 6.19
C ASP A 47 25.98 15.29 7.11
N ASN A 48 25.22 16.21 6.50
CA ASN A 48 24.23 17.00 7.24
C ASN A 48 23.06 16.10 7.69
N LYS A 49 23.13 15.65 8.94
CA LYS A 49 22.16 14.77 9.61
C LYS A 49 20.72 15.28 9.70
N PHE A 50 20.44 16.54 9.34
CA PHE A 50 19.11 17.12 9.42
C PHE A 50 18.36 17.16 8.09
N ILE A 51 19.01 16.76 7.00
CA ILE A 51 18.44 16.82 5.65
C ILE A 51 18.72 15.49 4.95
N THR A 52 17.69 14.89 4.36
CA THR A 52 17.81 13.67 3.54
C THR A 52 16.81 13.68 2.40
N SER A 53 16.97 12.78 1.43
CA SER A 53 15.94 12.51 0.44
C SER A 53 14.78 11.72 1.05
N ARG A 54 13.55 12.02 0.64
CA ARG A 54 12.37 11.20 0.91
C ARG A 54 11.78 10.71 -0.40
N ILE A 55 11.12 9.55 -0.36
CA ILE A 55 10.43 8.99 -1.51
C ILE A 55 8.95 8.86 -1.20
N ILE A 56 8.13 9.27 -2.15
CA ILE A 56 6.71 8.93 -2.20
C ILE A 56 6.58 7.85 -3.26
N LEU A 57 5.97 6.74 -2.85
CA LEU A 57 5.60 5.62 -3.72
C LEU A 57 4.08 5.64 -3.87
N ASP A 58 3.59 6.05 -5.02
CA ASP A 58 2.17 6.07 -5.34
C ASP A 58 1.76 4.76 -6.05
N ALA A 59 1.06 3.91 -5.31
CA ALA A 59 0.53 2.64 -5.76
C ALA A 59 -1.00 2.69 -5.96
N THR A 60 -1.58 3.89 -6.14
CA THR A 60 -3.01 4.06 -6.42
C THR A 60 -3.36 3.72 -7.87
N ILE A 61 -4.62 3.38 -8.10
CA ILE A 61 -5.17 3.27 -9.46
C ILE A 61 -5.27 4.69 -10.04
N PRO A 62 -4.63 4.98 -11.20
CA PRO A 62 -4.62 6.34 -11.73
C PRO A 62 -6.03 6.88 -11.97
N PHE A 63 -6.25 8.12 -11.52
CA PHE A 63 -7.57 8.75 -11.54
C PHE A 63 -8.11 8.89 -12.97
N GLU A 64 -7.23 9.22 -13.91
CA GLU A 64 -7.53 9.49 -15.32
C GLU A 64 -7.90 8.23 -16.14
N TRP A 65 -7.73 7.03 -15.59
CA TRP A 65 -8.10 5.80 -16.28
C TRP A 65 -9.62 5.73 -16.47
N LYS A 66 -10.05 5.69 -17.73
CA LYS A 66 -11.47 5.55 -18.11
C LYS A 66 -12.06 4.21 -17.68
N VAL A 67 -11.25 3.15 -17.73
CA VAL A 67 -11.61 1.81 -17.29
C VAL A 67 -10.69 1.45 -16.14
N LYS A 68 -11.27 1.34 -14.93
CA LYS A 68 -10.54 0.96 -13.72
C LYS A 68 -10.68 -0.54 -13.45
N PRO A 69 -9.67 -1.17 -12.85
CA PRO A 69 -9.79 -2.53 -12.35
C PRO A 69 -11.00 -2.67 -11.43
N THR A 70 -11.74 -3.76 -11.55
CA THR A 70 -12.84 -4.07 -10.63
C THR A 70 -12.29 -4.90 -9.48
N GLU A 71 -12.61 -4.50 -8.26
CA GLU A 71 -12.32 -5.29 -7.07
C GLU A 71 -13.02 -6.65 -7.17
N ILE A 72 -12.26 -7.73 -7.01
CA ILE A 72 -12.81 -9.09 -6.98
C ILE A 72 -13.25 -9.39 -5.55
N LYS A 73 -14.56 -9.34 -5.31
CA LYS A 73 -15.17 -9.76 -4.05
C LYS A 73 -16.38 -10.66 -4.28
N LEU A 74 -16.67 -11.50 -3.29
CA LEU A 74 -17.91 -12.27 -3.28
C LEU A 74 -19.11 -11.32 -3.19
N SER A 75 -20.19 -11.64 -3.89
CA SER A 75 -21.47 -10.99 -3.67
C SER A 75 -21.90 -11.17 -2.21
N GLU A 76 -22.63 -10.20 -1.65
CA GLU A 76 -23.08 -10.22 -0.26
C GLU A 76 -23.84 -11.50 0.10
N SER A 77 -24.71 -11.98 -0.80
CA SER A 77 -25.49 -13.21 -0.58
C SER A 77 -24.61 -14.45 -0.47
N VAL A 78 -23.59 -14.58 -1.31
CA VAL A 78 -22.63 -15.69 -1.26
C VAL A 78 -21.76 -15.58 -0.02
N LEU A 79 -21.26 -14.38 0.31
CA LEU A 79 -20.46 -14.15 1.52
C LEU A 79 -21.25 -14.52 2.78
N ALA A 80 -22.50 -14.08 2.87
CA ALA A 80 -23.38 -14.41 4.00
C ALA A 80 -23.63 -15.92 4.12
N LYS A 81 -23.85 -16.60 2.98
CA LYS A 81 -24.03 -18.07 2.95
C LYS A 81 -22.78 -18.83 3.37
N VAL A 82 -21.59 -18.36 2.97
CA VAL A 82 -20.32 -18.99 3.39
C VAL A 82 -20.11 -18.77 4.89
N LYS A 83 -20.32 -17.55 5.38
CA LYS A 83 -20.19 -17.23 6.81
C LYS A 83 -21.15 -18.04 7.69
N SER A 84 -22.42 -18.22 7.27
CA SER A 84 -23.40 -18.97 8.08
C SER A 84 -23.08 -20.46 8.21
N ARG A 85 -22.26 -21.01 7.31
CA ARG A 85 -21.85 -22.42 7.28
C ARG A 85 -20.39 -22.63 7.65
N TRP A 86 -19.68 -21.61 8.14
CA TRP A 86 -18.24 -21.65 8.39
C TRP A 86 -17.82 -22.84 9.27
N LYS A 87 -18.55 -23.06 10.37
CA LYS A 87 -18.35 -24.19 11.29
C LYS A 87 -18.69 -25.55 10.68
N GLU A 88 -19.67 -25.62 9.77
CA GLU A 88 -20.01 -26.85 9.05
C GLU A 88 -18.86 -27.33 8.16
N TYR A 89 -18.05 -26.39 7.65
CA TYR A 89 -16.87 -26.68 6.86
C TYR A 89 -15.65 -27.08 7.69
N GLY A 90 -15.75 -27.09 9.02
CA GLY A 90 -14.66 -27.44 9.93
C GLY A 90 -13.70 -26.31 10.23
N PHE A 91 -14.09 -25.05 9.97
CA PHE A 91 -13.30 -23.88 10.37
C PHE A 91 -13.79 -23.32 11.71
N GLU A 92 -12.83 -22.88 12.53
CA GLU A 92 -13.09 -22.11 13.75
C GLU A 92 -13.29 -20.63 13.42
N ASP A 93 -13.91 -19.88 14.36
CA ASP A 93 -14.23 -18.46 14.20
C ASP A 93 -12.97 -17.57 14.16
#